data_AF-A0AAV5WSN1-F1
#
_entry.id   AF-A0AAV5WSN1-F1
#
_cell.length_a   1.000
_cell.length_b   1.000
_cell.length_c   1.000
_cell.angle_alpha   90.00
_cell.angle_beta   90.00
_cell.angle_gamma   90.00
#
_symmetry.space_group_name_H-M   'P 1'
#
loop_
_entity.id
_entity.type
_entity.pdbx_description
1 polymer ?
#
loop_
_entity_poly.entity_id
_entity_poly.type
_entity_poly.pdbx_seq_one_letter_code
_entity_poly.pdbx_strand_id
1 'polypeptide(L)'
;EQVVDNITECQCRAEDGTVVEMCYALPENPEIKGKKFSCDHVKYLQHLELLHRRESFVEDDLLDFTVIVTAASADFYNHVVRLINRMRKLHPDAKVIVYNLGLTPQQMSDLYSVSQVCGLEVRDFDFLAYDEHLRFLEQYRWKPIVIAETLKEFDSIWYMDASVLP
;
A
#
# COMPACT_ATOMS: atom_id res chain seq x y z
N GLU A 1 16.58 37.06 -16.77
CA GLU A 1 16.93 35.82 -17.50
C GLU A 1 15.87 34.78 -17.23
N GLN A 2 15.30 34.16 -18.26
CA GLN A 2 14.42 33.01 -18.10
C GLN A 2 15.30 31.78 -17.80
N VAL A 3 15.13 31.19 -16.62
CA VAL A 3 15.70 29.87 -16.31
C VAL A 3 14.99 28.87 -17.20
N VAL A 4 15.59 28.52 -18.34
CA VAL A 4 15.13 27.41 -19.18
C VAL A 4 15.43 26.15 -18.39
N ASP A 5 14.38 25.57 -17.85
CA ASP A 5 14.42 24.44 -16.94
C ASP A 5 14.81 23.17 -17.73
N ASN A 6 16.08 22.77 -17.66
CA ASN A 6 16.62 21.60 -18.39
C ASN A 6 16.18 20.29 -17.70
N ILE A 7 14.90 19.97 -17.79
CA ILE A 7 14.39 18.63 -17.45
C ILE A 7 14.53 17.71 -18.66
N THR A 8 15.09 16.52 -18.44
CA THR A 8 15.20 15.47 -19.48
C THR A 8 13.83 14.92 -19.87
N GLU A 9 13.76 14.17 -20.98
CA GLU A 9 12.54 13.51 -21.43
C GLU A 9 11.92 12.62 -20.34
N CYS A 10 12.74 11.93 -19.54
CA CYS A 10 12.28 11.01 -18.50
C CYS A 10 11.86 11.69 -17.19
N GLN A 11 12.15 12.97 -17.03
CA GLN A 11 11.94 13.67 -15.76
C GLN A 11 10.57 14.34 -15.69
N CYS A 12 10.04 14.40 -14.47
CA CYS A 12 8.89 15.20 -14.11
C CYS A 12 9.25 16.05 -12.88
N ARG A 13 8.64 17.23 -12.77
CA ARG A 13 8.81 18.11 -11.60
C ARG A 13 7.57 17.98 -10.71
N ALA A 14 7.82 17.71 -9.43
CA ALA A 14 6.80 17.63 -8.40
C ALA A 14 6.40 19.03 -7.89
N GLU A 15 5.30 19.14 -7.15
CA GLU A 15 4.80 20.45 -6.66
C GLU A 15 5.78 21.19 -5.74
N ASP A 16 6.58 20.45 -4.98
CA ASP A 16 7.63 20.99 -4.09
C ASP A 16 8.93 21.35 -4.82
N GLY A 17 8.96 21.17 -6.15
CA GLY A 17 10.13 21.42 -7.00
C GLY A 17 11.05 20.22 -7.16
N THR A 18 10.81 19.08 -6.49
CA THR A 18 11.61 17.86 -6.63
C THR A 18 11.55 17.34 -8.07
N VAL A 19 12.70 16.98 -8.65
CA VAL A 19 12.78 16.37 -9.98
C VAL A 19 12.84 14.85 -9.82
N VAL A 20 11.90 14.15 -10.46
CA VAL A 20 11.69 12.71 -10.29
C VAL A 20 11.90 12.01 -11.63
N GLU A 21 12.66 10.92 -11.62
CA GLU A 21 12.84 10.06 -12.79
C GLU A 21 11.58 9.19 -12.97
N MET A 22 10.88 9.36 -14.09
CA MET A 22 9.62 8.68 -14.40
C MET A 22 9.78 7.69 -15.57
N CYS A 23 11.00 7.24 -15.82
CA CYS A 23 11.29 6.11 -16.69
C CYS A 23 11.86 4.96 -15.86
N TYR A 24 11.34 3.75 -16.07
CA TYR A 24 11.99 2.57 -15.52
C TYR A 24 13.36 2.38 -16.18
N ALA A 25 14.42 2.29 -15.38
CA ALA A 25 15.75 1.91 -15.84
C ALA A 25 16.00 0.45 -15.50
N LEU A 26 16.45 -0.34 -16.47
CA LEU A 26 16.76 -1.75 -16.25
C LEU A 26 17.92 -1.87 -15.24
N PRO A 27 17.78 -2.60 -14.11
CA PRO A 27 18.82 -2.69 -13.08
C PRO A 27 20.16 -3.20 -13.60
N GLU A 28 20.14 -4.17 -14.52
CA GLU A 28 21.34 -4.78 -15.11
C GLU A 28 22.02 -3.84 -16.13
N ASN A 29 21.26 -2.90 -16.71
CA ASN A 29 21.78 -1.94 -17.68
C ASN A 29 20.95 -0.63 -17.65
N PRO A 30 21.35 0.36 -16.82
CA PRO A 30 20.59 1.60 -16.61
C PRO A 30 20.40 2.49 -17.85
N GLU A 31 21.20 2.27 -18.92
CA GLU A 31 21.05 2.96 -20.21
C GLU A 31 19.78 2.53 -20.94
N ILE A 32 19.24 1.34 -20.63
CA ILE A 32 17.97 0.88 -21.19
C ILE A 32 16.84 1.48 -20.36
N LYS A 33 16.17 2.47 -20.95
CA LYS A 33 15.02 3.17 -20.38
C LYS A 33 13.72 2.66 -20.99
N GLY A 34 12.73 2.41 -20.13
CA GLY A 34 11.36 2.12 -20.52
C GLY A 34 10.60 3.38 -20.95
N LYS A 35 9.35 3.20 -21.38
CA LYS A 35 8.44 4.31 -21.69
C LYS A 35 8.21 5.17 -20.43
N LYS A 36 8.25 6.49 -20.60
CA LYS A 36 7.93 7.46 -19.54
C LYS A 36 6.51 7.24 -19.00
N PHE A 37 6.38 7.18 -17.68
CA PHE A 37 5.09 7.28 -16.98
C PHE A 37 4.54 8.71 -17.05
N SER A 38 3.22 8.89 -17.00
CA SER A 38 2.63 10.23 -16.96
C SER A 38 3.14 11.01 -15.76
N CYS A 39 3.48 12.29 -15.96
CA CYS A 39 3.81 13.19 -14.85
C CYS A 39 2.63 13.40 -13.89
N ASP A 40 1.39 13.13 -14.34
CA ASP A 40 0.20 13.21 -13.48
C ASP A 40 0.26 12.22 -12.32
N HIS A 41 1.07 11.16 -12.42
CA HIS A 41 1.23 10.18 -11.34
C HIS A 41 2.20 10.65 -10.24
N VAL A 42 2.96 11.74 -10.45
CA VAL A 42 3.89 12.26 -9.44
C VAL A 42 3.16 12.64 -8.14
N LYS A 43 1.93 13.14 -8.25
CA LYS A 43 1.07 13.45 -7.10
C LYS A 43 0.83 12.23 -6.19
N TYR A 44 0.74 11.03 -6.76
CA TYR A 44 0.57 9.79 -5.98
C TYR A 44 1.85 9.41 -5.26
N LEU A 45 3.01 9.55 -5.92
CA LEU A 45 4.30 9.29 -5.28
C LEU A 45 4.57 10.28 -4.14
N GLN A 46 4.17 11.54 -4.29
CA GLN A 46 4.21 12.54 -3.22
C GLN A 46 3.29 12.16 -2.06
N HIS A 47 2.02 11.87 -2.35
CA HIS A 47 1.04 11.47 -1.34
C HIS A 47 1.48 10.23 -0.56
N LEU A 48 2.13 9.27 -1.23
CA LEU A 48 2.64 8.04 -0.64
C LEU A 48 4.05 8.19 -0.03
N GLU A 49 4.64 9.39 -0.05
CA GLU A 49 5.98 9.68 0.48
C GLU A 49 7.10 8.85 -0.20
N LEU A 50 6.89 8.47 -1.46
CA LEU A 50 7.80 7.65 -2.28
C LEU A 50 8.79 8.45 -3.13
N LEU A 51 8.71 9.79 -3.13
CA LEU A 51 9.65 10.62 -3.88
C LEU A 51 11.09 10.51 -3.37
N HIS A 52 11.24 10.33 -2.07
CA HIS A 52 12.54 10.25 -1.42
C HIS A 52 12.79 8.81 -1.03
N ARG A 53 13.94 8.26 -1.47
CA ARG A 53 14.38 6.95 -0.99
C ARG A 53 14.64 7.06 0.51
N ARG A 54 13.78 6.46 1.33
CA ARG A 54 14.14 6.12 2.71
C ARG A 54 15.09 4.93 2.63
N GLU A 55 16.35 5.13 3.01
CA GLU A 55 17.22 4.00 3.34
C GLU A 55 16.83 3.51 4.74
N SER A 56 15.68 2.85 4.85
CA SER A 56 15.31 2.12 6.05
C SER A 56 15.89 0.72 5.94
N PHE A 57 17.08 0.52 6.52
CA PHE A 57 17.51 -0.82 6.89
C PHE A 57 16.61 -1.26 8.04
N VAL A 58 15.82 -2.31 7.83
CA VAL A 58 15.06 -2.94 8.92
C VAL A 58 16.09 -3.56 9.86
N GLU A 59 16.27 -2.99 11.05
CA GLU A 59 17.06 -3.62 12.11
C GLU A 59 16.39 -4.94 12.50
N ASP A 60 17.18 -6.02 12.70
CA ASP A 60 16.66 -7.37 12.98
C ASP A 60 15.72 -7.39 14.21
N ASP A 61 15.94 -6.48 15.17
CA ASP A 61 15.15 -6.35 16.41
C ASP A 61 13.72 -5.82 16.16
N LEU A 62 13.42 -5.24 14.99
CA LEU A 62 12.08 -4.78 14.61
C LEU A 62 11.15 -5.91 14.15
N LEU A 63 11.67 -7.12 13.94
CA LEU A 63 10.87 -8.30 13.57
C LEU A 63 9.91 -8.74 14.68
N ASP A 64 10.13 -8.30 15.92
CA ASP A 64 9.27 -8.60 17.08
C ASP A 64 7.87 -7.96 16.95
N PHE A 65 7.70 -6.92 16.13
CA PHE A 65 6.40 -6.31 15.86
C PHE A 65 5.86 -6.71 14.48
N THR A 66 5.21 -7.88 14.42
CA THR A 66 4.56 -8.33 13.19
C THR A 66 3.27 -7.53 12.95
N VAL A 67 3.32 -6.57 12.01
CA VAL A 67 2.14 -5.90 11.46
C VAL A 67 1.68 -6.66 10.23
N ILE A 68 0.49 -7.25 10.31
CA ILE A 68 -0.13 -8.00 9.22
C ILE A 68 -1.14 -7.13 8.54
N VAL A 69 -1.03 -7.01 7.22
CA VAL A 69 -1.93 -6.19 6.41
C VAL A 69 -2.66 -7.10 5.44
N THR A 70 -3.98 -6.96 5.38
CA THR A 70 -4.84 -7.61 4.38
C THR A 70 -5.89 -6.62 3.91
N ALA A 71 -6.59 -6.95 2.83
CA ALA A 71 -7.77 -6.22 2.40
C ALA A 71 -8.84 -7.16 1.87
N ALA A 72 -10.10 -6.76 1.93
CA ALA A 72 -11.20 -7.55 1.37
C ALA A 72 -12.40 -6.71 0.93
N SER A 73 -13.04 -7.18 -0.14
CA SER A 73 -14.42 -6.87 -0.46
C SER A 73 -15.38 -7.84 0.27
N ALA A 74 -16.68 -7.59 0.18
CA ALA A 74 -17.71 -8.42 0.80
C ALA A 74 -17.56 -9.92 0.50
N ASP A 75 -17.16 -10.28 -0.72
CA ASP A 75 -17.03 -11.68 -1.17
C ASP A 75 -15.90 -12.43 -0.44
N PHE A 76 -14.86 -11.70 0.00
CA PHE A 76 -13.69 -12.27 0.68
C PHE A 76 -13.77 -12.15 2.20
N TYR A 77 -14.87 -11.64 2.76
CA TYR A 77 -15.04 -11.45 4.20
C TYR A 77 -14.76 -12.72 5.03
N ASN A 78 -15.35 -13.84 4.64
CA ASN A 78 -15.16 -15.11 5.37
C ASN A 78 -13.70 -15.58 5.34
N HIS A 79 -12.95 -15.24 4.30
CA HIS A 79 -11.53 -15.57 4.21
C HIS A 79 -10.72 -14.71 5.19
N VAL A 80 -11.01 -13.40 5.27
CA VAL A 80 -10.38 -12.52 6.25
C VAL A 80 -10.67 -12.95 7.68
N VAL A 81 -11.91 -13.31 8.01
CA VAL A 81 -12.26 -13.82 9.34
C VAL A 81 -11.45 -15.08 9.69
N ARG A 82 -11.26 -16.00 8.72
CA ARG A 82 -10.42 -17.19 8.91
C ARG A 82 -8.95 -16.83 9.14
N LEU A 83 -8.41 -15.89 8.36
CA LEU A 83 -7.05 -15.37 8.51
C LEU A 83 -6.85 -14.78 9.91
N ILE A 84 -7.74 -13.88 10.33
CA ILE A 84 -7.70 -13.27 11.67
C ILE A 84 -7.70 -14.37 12.76
N ASN A 85 -8.62 -15.33 12.69
CA ASN A 85 -8.69 -16.41 13.66
C ASN A 85 -7.43 -17.29 13.70
N ARG A 86 -6.79 -17.54 12.55
CA ARG A 86 -5.51 -18.26 12.48
C ARG A 86 -4.39 -17.44 13.09
N MET A 87 -4.28 -16.17 12.72
CA MET A 87 -3.25 -15.27 13.24
C MET A 87 -3.35 -15.11 14.74
N ARG A 88 -4.57 -14.96 15.29
CA ARG A 88 -4.77 -14.87 16.74
C ARG A 88 -4.35 -16.12 17.51
N LYS A 89 -4.35 -17.30 16.87
CA LYS A 89 -3.87 -18.55 17.49
C LYS A 89 -2.35 -18.69 17.44
N LEU A 90 -1.71 -18.22 16.38
CA LEU A 90 -0.26 -18.41 16.16
C LEU A 90 0.57 -17.22 16.65
N HIS A 91 0.04 -16.01 16.50
CA HIS A 91 0.67 -14.73 16.81
C HIS A 91 -0.33 -13.81 17.52
N PRO A 92 -0.68 -14.10 18.80
CA PRO A 92 -1.75 -13.41 19.52
C PRO A 92 -1.53 -11.90 19.64
N ASP A 93 -0.27 -11.47 19.72
CA ASP A 93 0.12 -10.06 19.92
C ASP A 93 0.30 -9.29 18.60
N ALA A 94 0.21 -9.97 17.44
CA ALA A 94 0.40 -9.32 16.15
C ALA A 94 -0.70 -8.28 15.87
N LYS A 95 -0.32 -7.11 15.37
CA LYS A 95 -1.29 -6.13 14.89
C LYS A 95 -1.82 -6.61 13.53
N VAL A 96 -3.14 -6.59 13.35
CA VAL A 96 -3.77 -6.94 12.06
C VAL A 96 -4.53 -5.75 11.54
N ILE A 97 -4.22 -5.31 10.33
CA ILE A 97 -4.88 -4.21 9.63
C ILE A 97 -5.67 -4.80 8.46
N VAL A 98 -6.97 -4.53 8.42
CA VAL A 98 -7.88 -4.95 7.35
C VAL A 98 -8.35 -3.71 6.60
N TYR A 99 -7.97 -3.60 5.34
CA TYR A 99 -8.52 -2.61 4.43
C TYR A 99 -9.88 -3.08 3.89
N ASN A 100 -10.90 -2.26 4.12
CA ASN A 100 -12.24 -2.40 3.60
C ASN A 100 -12.29 -1.91 2.13
N LEU A 101 -12.54 -2.84 1.21
CA LEU A 101 -12.69 -2.57 -0.23
C LEU A 101 -14.16 -2.57 -0.68
N GLY A 102 -15.11 -2.54 0.26
CA GLY A 102 -16.54 -2.69 -0.02
C GLY A 102 -17.19 -3.84 0.74
N LEU A 103 -16.81 -4.02 2.01
CA LEU A 103 -17.53 -4.84 2.98
C LEU A 103 -18.90 -4.23 3.25
N THR A 104 -19.88 -5.10 3.49
CA THR A 104 -21.24 -4.67 3.86
C THR A 104 -21.26 -4.02 5.26
N PRO A 105 -22.26 -3.18 5.57
CA PRO A 105 -22.40 -2.59 6.90
C PRO A 105 -22.44 -3.62 8.03
N GLN A 106 -23.06 -4.79 7.80
CA GLN A 106 -23.09 -5.87 8.78
C GLN A 106 -21.69 -6.45 9.01
N GLN A 107 -20.95 -6.75 7.95
CA GLN A 107 -19.58 -7.29 8.05
C GLN A 107 -18.63 -6.30 8.74
N MET A 108 -18.77 -5.01 8.48
CA MET A 108 -18.02 -3.96 9.17
C MET A 108 -18.37 -3.93 10.67
N SER A 109 -19.67 -3.96 11.01
CA SER A 109 -20.11 -4.04 12.41
C SER A 109 -19.54 -5.26 13.13
N ASP A 110 -19.51 -6.42 12.47
CA ASP A 110 -18.95 -7.65 13.03
C ASP A 110 -17.45 -7.48 13.30
N LEU A 111 -16.67 -6.94 12.35
CA LEU A 111 -15.22 -6.69 12.55
C LEU A 111 -14.95 -5.67 13.65
N TYR A 112 -15.73 -4.59 13.72
CA TYR A 112 -15.57 -3.58 14.76
C TYR A 112 -15.87 -4.11 16.15
N SER A 113 -16.79 -5.07 16.29
CA SER A 113 -17.06 -5.71 17.57
C SER A 113 -15.86 -6.52 18.10
N VAL A 114 -15.04 -7.05 17.19
CA VAL A 114 -13.83 -7.82 17.51
C VAL A 114 -12.60 -6.92 17.64
N SER A 115 -12.56 -5.80 16.90
CA SER A 115 -11.39 -4.91 16.85
C SER A 115 -11.03 -4.29 18.19
N GLN A 116 -12.04 -3.91 18.98
CA GLN A 116 -11.88 -3.22 20.26
C GLN A 116 -11.13 -4.03 21.33
N VAL A 117 -10.98 -5.35 21.14
CA VAL A 117 -10.40 -6.26 22.13
C VAL A 117 -9.19 -7.04 21.62
N CYS A 118 -8.85 -6.97 20.33
CA CYS A 118 -7.94 -7.95 19.70
C CYS A 118 -6.84 -7.37 18.80
N GLY A 119 -6.39 -6.12 19.00
CA GLY A 119 -5.28 -5.57 18.19
C GLY A 119 -5.54 -5.63 16.68
N LEU A 120 -6.82 -5.56 16.30
CA LEU A 120 -7.32 -5.55 14.94
C LEU A 120 -7.74 -4.12 14.62
N GLU A 121 -7.35 -3.64 13.45
CA GLU A 121 -7.69 -2.31 12.94
C GLU A 121 -8.38 -2.49 11.59
N VAL A 122 -9.47 -1.76 11.37
CA VAL A 122 -10.18 -1.76 10.09
C VAL A 122 -10.06 -0.36 9.50
N ARG A 123 -9.65 -0.27 8.24
CA ARG A 123 -9.45 1.00 7.51
C ARG A 123 -10.28 1.00 6.23
N ASP A 124 -10.91 2.10 5.91
CA ASP A 124 -11.56 2.25 4.60
C ASP A 124 -10.51 2.58 3.53
N PHE A 125 -10.57 1.91 2.39
CA PHE A 125 -9.75 2.27 1.24
C PHE A 125 -10.38 3.46 0.51
N ASP A 126 -9.66 4.58 0.43
CA ASP A 126 -10.16 5.79 -0.23
C ASP A 126 -10.03 5.69 -1.76
N PHE A 127 -11.02 5.06 -2.41
CA PHE A 127 -11.09 5.01 -3.87
C PHE A 127 -11.28 6.36 -4.56
N LEU A 128 -11.57 7.45 -3.83
CA LEU A 128 -11.73 8.79 -4.40
C LEU A 128 -10.39 9.51 -4.49
N ALA A 129 -9.41 9.14 -3.65
CA ALA A 129 -8.06 9.67 -3.71
C ALA A 129 -7.28 9.22 -4.97
N TYR A 130 -7.74 8.17 -5.65
CA TYR A 130 -7.04 7.57 -6.77
C TYR A 130 -7.89 7.46 -8.05
N ASP A 131 -7.24 7.11 -9.17
CA ASP A 131 -7.91 6.98 -10.45
C ASP A 131 -9.00 5.89 -10.46
N GLU A 132 -10.05 6.12 -11.24
CA GLU A 132 -11.25 5.27 -11.29
C GLU A 132 -10.95 3.79 -11.54
N HIS A 133 -9.88 3.49 -12.28
CA HIS A 133 -9.52 2.12 -12.61
C HIS A 133 -9.11 1.27 -11.39
N LEU A 134 -8.81 1.87 -10.24
CA LEU A 134 -8.55 1.14 -8.99
C LEU A 134 -9.82 0.52 -8.37
N ARG A 135 -11.00 0.97 -8.80
CA ARG A 135 -12.29 0.40 -8.37
C ARG A 135 -12.56 -0.98 -8.98
N PHE A 136 -11.84 -1.36 -10.04
CA PHE A 136 -11.91 -2.71 -10.62
C PHE A 136 -11.07 -3.68 -9.77
N LEU A 137 -11.68 -4.19 -8.69
CA LEU A 137 -10.99 -4.98 -7.67
C LEU A 137 -10.31 -6.25 -8.20
N GLU A 138 -10.86 -6.86 -9.26
CA GLU A 138 -10.31 -8.06 -9.93
C GLU A 138 -8.94 -7.82 -10.59
N GLN A 139 -8.56 -6.57 -10.82
CA GLN A 139 -7.24 -6.24 -11.37
C GLN A 139 -6.18 -6.15 -10.29
N TYR A 140 -6.56 -6.22 -9.01
CA TYR A 140 -5.68 -6.23 -7.84
C TYR A 140 -4.70 -5.04 -7.75
N ARG A 141 -4.92 -3.97 -8.52
CA ARG A 141 -4.06 -2.78 -8.61
C ARG A 141 -3.99 -1.99 -7.30
N TRP A 142 -4.96 -2.18 -6.42
CA TRP A 142 -5.01 -1.56 -5.10
C TRP A 142 -3.99 -2.17 -4.13
N LYS A 143 -3.47 -3.39 -4.39
CA LYS A 143 -2.55 -4.08 -3.46
C LYS A 143 -1.25 -3.28 -3.22
N PRO A 144 -0.51 -2.82 -4.25
CA PRO A 144 0.68 -2.01 -4.02
C PRO A 144 0.37 -0.68 -3.31
N ILE A 145 -0.83 -0.13 -3.48
CA ILE A 145 -1.25 1.10 -2.81
C ILE A 145 -1.45 0.85 -1.31
N VAL A 146 -2.20 -0.19 -0.93
CA VAL A 146 -2.36 -0.60 0.48
C VAL A 146 -1.00 -0.86 1.14
N ILE A 147 -0.09 -1.53 0.43
CA ILE A 147 1.28 -1.77 0.90
C ILE A 147 2.03 -0.44 1.09
N ALA A 148 1.99 0.46 0.11
CA ALA A 148 2.67 1.74 0.20
C ALA A 148 2.11 2.62 1.33
N GLU A 149 0.78 2.70 1.48
CA GLU A 149 0.13 3.47 2.55
C GLU A 149 0.54 2.97 3.94
N THR A 150 0.56 1.65 4.13
CA THR A 150 0.94 1.07 5.42
C THR A 150 2.43 1.22 5.72
N LEU A 151 3.30 1.15 4.71
CA LEU A 151 4.74 1.41 4.87
C LEU A 151 5.08 2.88 5.19
N LYS A 152 4.11 3.81 5.08
CA LYS A 152 4.31 5.18 5.59
C LYS A 152 4.34 5.21 7.12
N GLU A 153 3.60 4.30 7.75
CA GLU A 153 3.40 4.24 9.20
C GLU A 153 4.29 3.20 9.88
N PHE A 154 4.65 2.13 9.17
CA PHE A 154 5.42 1.01 9.70
C PHE A 154 6.66 0.76 8.86
N ASP A 155 7.80 0.53 9.52
CA ASP A 155 9.06 0.23 8.84
C ASP A 155 9.05 -1.13 8.13
N SER A 156 8.23 -2.07 8.61
CA SER A 156 8.02 -3.37 7.99
C SER A 156 6.58 -3.86 8.16
N ILE A 157 6.09 -4.61 7.16
CA ILE A 157 4.77 -5.23 7.17
C ILE A 157 4.82 -6.62 6.55
N TRP A 158 3.85 -7.46 6.91
CA TRP A 158 3.52 -8.69 6.21
C TRP A 158 2.18 -8.52 5.49
N TYR A 159 2.23 -8.32 4.17
CA TYR A 159 1.01 -8.34 3.37
C TYR A 159 0.54 -9.78 3.16
N MET A 160 -0.68 -10.08 3.61
CA MET A 160 -1.32 -11.38 3.46
C MET A 160 -2.55 -11.23 2.58
N ASP A 161 -2.58 -11.96 1.48
CA ASP A 161 -3.71 -11.96 0.57
C ASP A 161 -4.89 -12.75 1.18
N ALA A 162 -6.05 -12.11 1.31
CA ALA A 162 -7.26 -12.76 1.82
C ALA A 162 -7.64 -14.01 1.00
N SER A 163 -7.33 -14.06 -0.29
CA SER A 163 -7.64 -15.22 -1.14
C SER A 163 -6.72 -16.42 -0.92
N VAL A 164 -5.54 -16.21 -0.32
CA VAL A 164 -4.58 -17.28 -0.03
C VAL A 164 -4.83 -17.78 1.38
N LEU A 165 -5.29 -19.03 1.49
CA LEU A 165 -5.38 -19.70 2.78
C LEU A 165 -3.98 -20.18 3.19
N PRO A 166 -3.44 -19.77 4.34
CA PRO A 166 -2.39 -20.50 5.03
C PRO A 166 -2.92 -21.76 5.73
#